data_AF-M0CI69-F1
#
_entry.id   AF-M0CI69-F1
#
_cell.length_a   1.000
_cell.length_b   1.000
_cell.length_c   1.000
_cell.angle_alpha   90.00
_cell.angle_beta   90.00
_cell.angle_gamma   90.00
#
_symmetry.space_group_name_H-M   'P 1'
#
loop_
_entity.id
_entity.type
_entity.pdbx_description
1 polymer ?
#
loop_
_entity_poly.entity_id
_entity_poly.type
_entity_poly.pdbx_seq_one_letter_code
_entity_poly.pdbx_strand_id
1 'polypeptide(L)' 'MRSEDDIRKRIAELEDAYDRTDPPTSELEDEAEVAILRAIEELEWVLEEHDAESGFTT' A
#
# COMPACT_ATOMS: atom_id res chain seq x y z
N MET A 1 7.11 14.84 0.79
CA MET A 1 6.83 13.54 1.44
C MET A 1 5.52 13.64 2.18
N ARG A 2 4.64 12.65 2.02
CA ARG A 2 3.52 12.43 2.94
C ARG A 2 4.08 12.04 4.32
N SER A 3 3.33 12.26 5.39
CA SER A 3 3.74 11.77 6.71
C SER A 3 3.56 10.26 6.81
N GLU A 4 4.25 9.63 7.76
CA GLU A 4 4.13 8.18 8.03
C GLU A 4 2.68 7.76 8.34
N ASP A 5 1.97 8.56 9.14
CA ASP A 5 0.55 8.38 9.43
C ASP A 5 -0.33 8.49 8.16
N ASP A 6 -0.03 9.42 7.26
CA ASP A 6 -0.75 9.54 5.99
C ASP A 6 -0.53 8.32 5.09
N ILE A 7 0.68 7.75 5.11
CA ILE A 7 1.03 6.54 4.33
C ILE A 7 0.30 5.33 4.90
N ARG A 8 0.34 5.12 6.22
CA ARG A 8 -0.39 4.02 6.87
C ARG A 8 -1.89 4.10 6.65
N LYS A 9 -2.47 5.30 6.73
CA LYS A 9 -3.89 5.51 6.40
C LYS A 9 -4.19 5.13 4.95
N ARG A 10 -3.30 5.49 4.03
CA ARG A 10 -3.48 5.18 2.61
C ARG A 10 -3.40 3.69 2.32
N ILE A 11 -2.51 2.96 2.99
CA ILE A 11 -2.43 1.50 2.90
C ILE A 11 -3.75 0.87 3.35
N ALA A 12 -4.27 1.26 4.51
CA ALA A 12 -5.55 0.74 5.02
C ALA A 12 -6.74 1.00 4.07
N GLU A 13 -6.77 2.16 3.40
CA GLU A 13 -7.79 2.46 2.37
C GLU A 13 -7.65 1.58 1.12
N LEU A 14 -6.42 1.19 0.76
CA LEU A 14 -6.14 0.33 -0.38
C LEU A 14 -6.46 -1.14 -0.06
N GLU A 15 -6.12 -1.61 1.14
CA GLU A 15 -6.49 -2.94 1.63
C GLU A 15 -8.01 -3.11 1.67
N ASP A 16 -8.76 -2.13 2.21
CA ASP A 16 -10.23 -2.17 2.22
C ASP A 16 -10.82 -2.10 0.79
N ALA A 17 -10.14 -1.46 -0.15
CA ALA A 17 -10.55 -1.48 -1.55
C ALA A 17 -10.32 -2.83 -2.22
N TYR A 18 -9.22 -3.51 -1.90
CA TYR A 18 -8.90 -4.86 -2.36
C TYR A 18 -9.88 -5.90 -1.78
N ASP A 19 -10.18 -5.83 -0.49
CA ASP A 19 -11.12 -6.75 0.17
C ASP A 19 -12.54 -6.68 -0.42
N ARG A 20 -12.93 -5.52 -0.97
CA ARG A 20 -14.24 -5.33 -1.61
C ARG A 20 -14.34 -5.98 -2.98
N THR A 21 -13.23 -6.34 -3.62
CA THR A 21 -13.21 -6.95 -4.94
C THR A 21 -13.05 -8.47 -4.89
N ASP A 22 -12.90 -9.08 -3.70
CA ASP A 22 -12.78 -10.54 -3.54
C ASP A 22 -14.16 -11.27 -3.52
N PRO A 23 -14.42 -12.25 -4.41
CA PRO A 23 -13.54 -12.71 -5.49
C PRO A 23 -13.65 -11.84 -6.74
N PRO A 24 -12.55 -11.63 -7.49
CA PRO A 24 -12.62 -10.91 -8.75
C PRO A 24 -13.59 -11.61 -9.70
N THR A 25 -14.45 -10.83 -10.33
CA THR A 25 -15.48 -11.36 -11.24
C THR A 25 -15.16 -11.13 -12.72
N SER A 26 -14.07 -10.40 -13.02
CA SER A 26 -13.65 -10.06 -14.37
C SER A 26 -12.14 -9.76 -14.47
N GLU A 27 -11.56 -9.93 -15.66
CA GLU A 27 -10.14 -9.62 -15.93
C GLU A 27 -9.78 -8.13 -15.66
N LEU A 28 -10.75 -7.23 -15.82
CA LEU A 28 -10.55 -5.81 -15.49
C LEU A 28 -10.45 -5.59 -13.97
N GLU A 29 -11.18 -6.37 -13.18
CA GLU A 29 -11.04 -6.37 -11.72
C GLU A 29 -9.70 -6.97 -11.31
N ASP A 30 -9.21 -8.02 -11.99
CA ASP A 30 -7.86 -8.56 -11.76
C ASP A 30 -6.76 -7.50 -11.99
N GLU A 31 -6.85 -6.71 -13.08
CA GLU A 31 -5.89 -5.62 -13.33
C GLU A 31 -5.96 -4.51 -12.27
N ALA A 32 -7.17 -4.18 -11.80
CA ALA A 32 -7.37 -3.21 -10.74
C ALA A 32 -6.80 -3.69 -9.40
N GLU A 33 -7.00 -4.97 -9.06
CA GLU A 33 -6.43 -5.62 -7.88
C GLU A 33 -4.90 -5.61 -7.91
N VAL A 34 -4.29 -5.95 -9.05
CA VAL A 34 -2.83 -5.87 -9.22
C VAL A 34 -2.31 -4.45 -9.04
N ALA A 35 -3.03 -3.44 -9.54
CA ALA A 35 -2.66 -2.04 -9.34
C ALA A 35 -2.75 -1.61 -7.87
N ILE A 36 -3.75 -2.10 -7.14
CA ILE A 36 -3.91 -1.85 -5.70
C ILE A 36 -2.76 -2.50 -4.92
N LEU A 37 -2.47 -3.78 -5.17
CA LEU A 37 -1.38 -4.51 -4.50
C LEU A 37 -0.02 -3.85 -4.73
N ARG A 38 0.26 -3.42 -5.96
CA ARG A 38 1.50 -2.71 -6.28
C ARG A 38 1.61 -1.37 -5.55
N ALA A 39 0.49 -0.66 -5.40
CA ALA A 39 0.46 0.59 -4.66
C ALA A 39 0.66 0.36 -3.15
N ILE A 40 0.14 -0.74 -2.59
CA ILE A 40 0.39 -1.14 -1.20
C ILE A 40 1.89 -1.45 -1.01
N GLU A 41 2.46 -2.32 -1.84
CA GLU A 41 3.88 -2.71 -1.78
C GLU A 41 4.82 -1.50 -1.85
N GLU A 42 4.57 -0.55 -2.75
CA GLU A 42 5.37 0.67 -2.85
C GLU A 42 5.32 1.51 -1.56
N LEU A 43 4.12 1.64 -0.97
CA LEU A 43 3.94 2.42 0.25
C LEU A 43 4.58 1.73 1.47
N GLU A 44 4.51 0.41 1.54
CA GLU A 44 5.21 -0.38 2.57
C GLU A 44 6.73 -0.24 2.44
N TRP A 45 7.27 -0.28 1.22
CA TRP A 45 8.69 -0.04 0.98
C TRP A 45 9.12 1.37 1.42
N VAL A 46 8.29 2.40 1.15
CA VAL A 46 8.58 3.78 1.62
C VAL A 46 8.60 3.86 3.15
N LEU A 47 7.72 3.13 3.85
CA LEU A 47 7.74 3.08 5.31
C LEU A 47 9.00 2.38 5.83
N GLU A 48 9.39 1.27 5.21
CA GLU A 48 10.61 0.55 5.56
C GLU A 48 11.86 1.42 5.38
N GLU A 49 11.97 2.16 4.28
CA GLU A 49 13.06 3.11 4.05
C GLU A 49 13.08 4.24 5.10
N HIS A 50 11.91 4.77 5.48
CA HIS A 50 11.82 5.81 6.53
C HIS A 50 12.27 5.29 7.90
N ASP A 51 11.90 4.04 8.24
CA ASP A 51 12.35 3.36 9.46
C ASP A 51 13.88 3.10 9.43
N ALA A 52 14.42 2.69 8.28
CA ALA A 52 15.85 2.45 8.08
C ALA A 52 16.69 3.75 8.17
N GLU A 53 16.21 4.85 7.59
CA GLU A 53 16.84 6.17 7.70
C GLU A 53 16.79 6.70 9.14
N SER A 54 15.69 6.47 9.86
CA SER A 54 15.55 6.83 11.26
C SER A 54 16.50 6.01 12.16
N GLY A 55 16.70 4.72 11.83
CA GLY A 55 17.54 3.79 12.58
C GLY A 55 19.05 4.01 12.48
N PHE A 56 19.56 4.65 11.42
CA PHE A 56 21.00 4.89 11.23
C PHE A 56 21.57 6.03 12.10
N THR A 57 20.72 6.82 12.76
CA THR A 57 21.14 8.05 13.48
C THR A 57 21.36 7.91 15.00
N THR A 58 21.54 6.69 15.52
CA THR A 58 21.96 6.43 16.91
C THR A 58 23.33 5.75 16.97
#